data_AF-A0A6B0XE99-F1
#
_entry.id   AF-A0A6B0XE99-F1
#
_cell.length_a   1.000
_cell.length_b   1.000
_cell.length_c   1.000
_cell.angle_alpha   90.00
_cell.angle_beta   90.00
_cell.angle_gamma   90.00
#
_symmetry.space_group_name_H-M   'P 1'
#
loop_
_entity.id
_entity.type
_entity.pdbx_description
1 polymer ?
#
loop_
_entity_poly.entity_id
_entity_poly.type
_entity_poly.pdbx_seq_one_letter_code
_entity_poly.pdbx_strand_id
1 'polypeptide(L)'
;MTNIDYLSQLFRRLHTFRQEAQLEPEQVESNLVLGPGWVHAFERGAALPGLDVVISLLSLYGKTLRDLAEGIEGNAPSIKRSITPEEVDNDLVLHLPYGEYDATYRLEGATVEQFTKIVLTLRNGLAQLADSGIGEQRAKTIKMESVANAFIKAVELWPQANPSDLWWFLVYRAYCDPYNHPAQYARLDFAQSWKRTAGWALELVLEKHYGATLAEQGINMVRKDSERKARILHGIDVGHRLETDKVDIMLTVGEGVNERMIGVVHVKASFAERRTDDVPMSQALVDARYISPLWTMDCKSGPSPEPVNRGELGKIFTGEGQDQRNAKRKDIESDGFFSACFSYNSNTRPTPPDTPLAKARIYSCDFTDPDDAFTRFVISESRRFRK
;
A
#
# COMPACT_ATOMS: atom_id res chain seq x y z
N MET A 1 12.83 -25.12 -2.34
CA MET A 1 13.28 -26.35 -1.64
C MET A 1 12.88 -26.28 -0.17
N THR A 2 12.17 -27.30 0.31
CA THR A 2 11.27 -27.25 1.46
C THR A 2 11.97 -27.27 2.83
N ASN A 3 11.93 -26.13 3.52
CA ASN A 3 12.13 -25.97 4.98
C ASN A 3 11.11 -26.72 5.85
N ILE A 4 10.24 -27.52 5.22
CA ILE A 4 9.10 -28.21 5.81
C ILE A 4 9.55 -29.42 6.62
N ASP A 5 10.68 -30.05 6.30
CA ASP A 5 11.06 -31.32 6.93
C ASP A 5 11.37 -31.17 8.43
N TYR A 6 12.24 -30.23 8.80
CA TYR A 6 12.65 -30.02 10.20
C TYR A 6 11.48 -29.59 11.11
N LEU A 7 10.71 -28.57 10.69
CA LEU A 7 9.56 -28.09 11.48
C LEU A 7 8.43 -29.14 11.53
N SER A 8 8.18 -29.88 10.45
CA SER A 8 7.17 -30.95 10.47
C SER A 8 7.56 -32.12 11.36
N GLN A 9 8.85 -32.40 11.52
CA GLN A 9 9.34 -33.37 12.49
C GLN A 9 9.09 -32.88 13.93
N LEU A 10 9.36 -31.61 14.22
CA LEU A 10 9.06 -30.99 15.52
C LEU A 10 7.55 -31.05 15.85
N PHE A 11 6.69 -30.67 14.92
CA PHE A 11 5.24 -30.65 15.17
C PHE A 11 4.63 -32.05 15.30
N ARG A 12 5.12 -33.03 14.53
CA ARG A 12 4.76 -34.44 14.74
C ARG A 12 5.18 -34.94 16.12
N ARG A 13 6.33 -34.51 16.64
CA ARG A 13 6.76 -34.86 17.99
C ARG A 13 5.90 -34.23 19.08
N LEU A 14 5.45 -32.99 18.90
CA LEU A 14 4.46 -32.40 19.81
C LEU A 14 3.17 -33.23 19.88
N HIS A 15 2.69 -33.72 18.74
CA HIS A 15 1.53 -34.61 18.67
C HIS A 15 1.77 -35.91 19.44
N THR A 16 2.90 -36.58 19.21
CA THR A 16 3.27 -37.80 19.94
C THR A 16 3.35 -37.56 21.44
N PHE A 17 3.99 -36.48 21.88
CA PHE A 17 4.09 -36.15 23.31
C PHE A 17 2.74 -35.89 23.97
N ARG A 18 1.80 -35.24 23.27
CA ARG A 18 0.44 -35.08 23.77
C ARG A 18 -0.26 -36.44 23.95
N GLN A 19 -0.14 -37.33 22.98
CA GLN A 19 -0.72 -38.68 23.05
C GLN A 19 -0.13 -39.51 24.19
N GLU A 20 1.19 -39.44 24.39
CA GLU A 20 1.88 -40.09 25.52
C GLU A 20 1.39 -39.56 26.87
N ALA A 21 1.09 -38.26 26.96
CA ALA A 21 0.51 -37.63 28.13
C ALA A 21 -1.00 -37.93 28.31
N GLN A 22 -1.63 -38.66 27.38
CA GLN A 22 -3.06 -39.02 27.39
C GLN A 22 -3.99 -37.80 27.45
N LEU A 23 -3.60 -36.71 26.76
CA LEU A 23 -4.38 -35.49 26.70
C LEU A 23 -5.07 -35.34 25.34
N GLU A 24 -6.36 -35.03 25.36
CA GLU A 24 -7.08 -34.61 24.16
C GLU A 24 -6.75 -33.15 23.81
N PRO A 25 -6.80 -32.75 22.52
CA PRO A 25 -6.51 -31.38 22.10
C PRO A 25 -7.32 -30.33 22.89
N GLU A 26 -8.61 -30.59 23.12
CA GLU A 26 -9.52 -29.69 23.82
C GLU A 26 -9.14 -29.51 25.30
N GLN A 27 -8.56 -30.54 25.93
CA GLN A 27 -8.06 -30.45 27.30
C GLN A 27 -6.82 -29.56 27.37
N VAL A 28 -5.92 -29.69 26.39
CA VAL A 28 -4.74 -28.82 26.27
C VAL A 28 -5.15 -27.38 26.02
N GLU A 29 -6.12 -27.16 25.12
CA GLU A 29 -6.67 -25.84 24.81
C GLU A 29 -7.31 -25.21 26.04
N SER A 30 -8.09 -25.97 26.81
CA SER A 30 -8.66 -25.51 28.08
C SER A 30 -7.57 -25.15 29.11
N ASN A 31 -6.54 -25.98 29.24
CA ASN A 31 -5.47 -25.78 30.23
C ASN A 31 -4.60 -24.56 29.92
N LEU A 32 -4.39 -24.28 28.63
CA LEU A 32 -3.56 -23.16 28.16
C LEU A 32 -4.36 -21.93 27.76
N VAL A 33 -5.68 -21.95 27.93
CA VAL A 33 -6.60 -20.86 27.55
C VAL A 33 -6.44 -20.48 26.07
N LEU A 34 -6.38 -21.50 25.21
CA LEU A 34 -6.34 -21.35 23.76
C LEU A 34 -7.76 -21.45 23.18
N GLY A 35 -7.99 -20.76 22.05
CA GLY A 35 -9.21 -20.96 21.29
C GLY A 35 -9.30 -22.39 20.70
N PRO A 36 -10.49 -22.80 20.24
CA PRO A 36 -10.67 -24.13 19.69
C PRO A 36 -9.85 -24.35 18.41
N GLY A 37 -9.17 -25.49 18.32
CA GLY A 37 -8.43 -25.95 17.13
C GLY A 37 -6.98 -25.48 17.01
N TRP A 38 -6.47 -24.68 17.96
CA TRP A 38 -5.08 -24.22 17.96
C TRP A 38 -4.07 -25.35 18.13
N VAL A 39 -4.35 -26.31 19.02
CA VAL A 39 -3.43 -27.44 19.27
C VAL A 39 -3.27 -28.28 18.01
N HIS A 40 -4.40 -28.56 17.34
CA HIS A 40 -4.40 -29.29 16.07
C HIS A 40 -3.74 -28.50 14.92
N ALA A 41 -3.86 -27.17 14.93
CA ALA A 41 -3.17 -26.31 13.96
C ALA A 41 -1.65 -26.34 14.17
N PHE A 42 -1.17 -26.31 15.42
CA PHE A 42 0.26 -26.43 15.72
C PHE A 42 0.82 -27.80 15.35
N GLU A 43 0.15 -28.88 15.74
CA GLU A 43 0.60 -30.27 15.51
C GLU A 43 0.71 -30.64 14.02
N ARG A 44 -0.11 -30.01 13.17
CA ARG A 44 -0.06 -30.17 11.71
C ARG A 44 0.84 -29.15 11.01
N GLY A 45 1.45 -28.24 11.74
CA GLY A 45 2.25 -27.14 11.18
C GLY A 45 1.46 -26.10 10.40
N ALA A 46 0.12 -26.10 10.53
CA ALA A 46 -0.74 -25.08 9.91
C ALA A 46 -0.61 -23.72 10.61
N ALA A 47 -0.19 -23.72 11.87
CA ALA A 47 0.17 -22.52 12.62
C ALA A 47 1.52 -22.71 13.33
N LEU A 48 2.30 -21.64 13.44
CA LEU A 48 3.57 -21.65 14.17
C LEU A 48 3.36 -21.09 15.58
N PRO A 49 3.48 -21.91 16.65
CA PRO A 49 3.41 -21.41 18.01
C PRO A 49 4.65 -20.57 18.34
N GLY A 50 4.48 -19.56 19.20
CA GLY A 50 5.60 -18.88 19.85
C GLY A 50 6.41 -19.84 20.74
N LEU A 51 7.67 -19.50 21.03
CA LEU A 51 8.53 -20.35 21.87
C LEU A 51 7.94 -20.55 23.27
N ASP A 52 7.30 -19.52 23.82
CA ASP A 52 6.55 -19.56 25.08
C ASP A 52 5.43 -20.61 25.04
N VAL A 53 4.63 -20.61 23.96
CA VAL A 53 3.57 -21.61 23.75
C VAL A 53 4.16 -23.02 23.64
N VAL A 54 5.26 -23.19 22.90
CA VAL A 54 5.95 -24.49 22.81
C VAL A 54 6.41 -24.98 24.18
N ILE A 55 7.03 -24.12 24.99
CA ILE A 55 7.49 -24.46 26.33
C ILE A 55 6.30 -24.82 27.23
N SER A 56 5.19 -24.09 27.16
CA SER A 56 3.96 -24.39 27.91
C SER A 56 3.35 -25.74 27.53
N LEU A 57 3.30 -26.07 26.22
CA LEU A 57 2.85 -27.38 25.75
C LEU A 57 3.75 -28.50 26.27
N LEU A 58 5.07 -28.36 26.13
CA LEU A 58 6.03 -29.35 26.60
C LEU A 58 5.94 -29.57 28.11
N SER A 59 5.81 -28.50 28.89
CA SER A 59 5.62 -28.57 30.34
C SER A 59 4.36 -29.37 30.70
N LEU A 60 3.25 -29.10 30.01
CA LEU A 60 1.99 -29.84 30.21
C LEU A 60 2.12 -31.33 29.83
N TYR A 61 2.98 -31.65 28.86
CA TYR A 61 3.23 -33.03 28.42
C TYR A 61 4.30 -33.75 29.25
N GLY A 62 4.92 -33.07 30.22
CA GLY A 62 6.04 -33.64 30.99
C GLY A 62 7.31 -33.82 30.16
N LYS A 63 7.54 -32.97 29.17
CA LYS A 63 8.67 -33.02 28.23
C LYS A 63 9.49 -31.72 28.26
N THR A 64 10.67 -31.76 27.65
CA THR A 64 11.61 -30.64 27.55
C THR A 64 11.92 -30.30 26.09
N LEU A 65 12.59 -29.16 25.86
CA LEU A 65 13.08 -28.79 24.52
C LEU A 65 14.11 -29.79 23.99
N ARG A 66 14.88 -30.45 24.87
CA ARG A 66 15.82 -31.50 24.48
C ARG A 66 15.06 -32.70 23.95
N ASP A 67 14.02 -33.12 24.66
CA ASP A 67 13.15 -34.21 24.23
C ASP A 67 12.53 -33.86 22.88
N LEU A 68 12.10 -32.61 22.67
CA LEU A 68 11.53 -32.17 21.39
C LEU A 68 12.54 -32.23 20.23
N ALA A 69 13.79 -31.82 20.45
CA ALA A 69 14.81 -31.74 19.39
C ALA A 69 15.56 -33.07 19.11
N GLU A 70 15.43 -34.07 19.97
CA GLU A 70 16.16 -35.34 19.87
C GLU A 70 15.96 -36.05 18.51
N GLY A 71 17.04 -36.42 17.83
CA GLY A 71 16.95 -37.19 16.58
C GLY A 71 16.28 -36.47 15.42
N ILE A 72 16.08 -35.15 15.51
CA ILE A 72 15.60 -34.34 14.38
C ILE A 72 16.79 -33.96 13.52
N GLU A 73 16.72 -34.33 12.25
CA GLU A 73 17.71 -34.04 11.23
C GLU A 73 17.15 -33.02 10.22
N GLY A 74 18.03 -32.27 9.56
CA GLY A 74 17.66 -31.30 8.51
C GLY A 74 18.20 -29.89 8.76
N ASN A 75 17.85 -28.98 7.85
CA ASN A 75 18.31 -27.60 7.91
C ASN A 75 17.43 -26.76 8.84
N ALA A 76 18.06 -25.82 9.55
CA ALA A 76 17.35 -24.86 10.38
C ALA A 76 16.40 -24.01 9.50
N PRO A 77 15.18 -23.72 9.99
CA PRO A 77 14.22 -22.92 9.24
C PRO A 77 14.77 -21.51 8.98
N SER A 78 14.43 -20.97 7.81
CA SER A 78 14.66 -19.56 7.51
C SER A 78 13.74 -18.70 8.36
N ILE A 79 14.17 -17.47 8.61
CA ILE A 79 13.33 -16.48 9.30
C ILE A 79 12.05 -16.30 8.47
N LYS A 80 10.88 -16.52 9.10
CA LYS A 80 9.59 -16.28 8.45
C LYS A 80 9.43 -14.79 8.19
N ARG A 81 9.49 -14.41 6.92
CA ARG A 81 9.26 -13.05 6.43
C ARG A 81 7.78 -12.87 6.07
N SER A 82 7.31 -11.63 6.06
CA SER A 82 5.95 -11.31 5.56
C SER A 82 5.85 -11.34 4.04
N ILE A 83 6.99 -11.45 3.37
CA ILE A 83 7.14 -11.53 1.92
C ILE A 83 8.46 -12.23 1.61
N THR A 84 8.43 -13.22 0.71
CA THR A 84 9.65 -13.97 0.32
C THR A 84 9.75 -14.01 -1.21
N PRO A 85 10.90 -13.66 -1.79
CA PRO A 85 11.12 -13.75 -3.23
C PRO A 85 11.60 -15.16 -3.63
N GLU A 86 11.19 -15.61 -4.80
CA GLU A 86 11.73 -16.80 -5.48
C GLU A 86 11.87 -16.50 -6.98
N GLU A 87 12.97 -16.90 -7.59
CA GLU A 87 13.12 -16.84 -9.05
C GLU A 87 12.57 -18.12 -9.68
N VAL A 88 11.63 -17.98 -10.61
CA VAL A 88 10.99 -19.08 -11.34
C VAL A 88 10.88 -18.69 -12.80
N ASP A 89 11.48 -19.47 -13.71
CA ASP A 89 11.39 -19.25 -15.17
C ASP A 89 11.80 -17.85 -15.67
N ASN A 90 12.79 -17.22 -15.02
CA ASN A 90 13.23 -15.82 -15.23
C ASN A 90 12.25 -14.74 -14.74
N ASP A 91 11.24 -15.13 -13.98
CA ASP A 91 10.33 -14.22 -13.28
C ASP A 91 10.61 -14.22 -11.78
N LEU A 92 10.13 -13.19 -11.11
CA LEU A 92 10.12 -13.10 -9.65
C LEU A 92 8.74 -13.50 -9.15
N VAL A 93 8.67 -14.53 -8.33
CA VAL A 93 7.46 -14.93 -7.60
C VAL A 93 7.59 -14.46 -6.15
N LEU A 94 6.65 -13.64 -5.71
CA LEU A 94 6.52 -13.17 -4.34
C LEU A 94 5.54 -14.05 -3.59
N HIS A 95 6.02 -14.71 -2.53
CA HIS A 95 5.21 -15.50 -1.61
C HIS A 95 4.82 -14.65 -0.41
N LEU A 96 3.53 -14.55 -0.10
CA LEU A 96 3.00 -13.70 0.96
C LEU A 96 1.71 -14.25 1.59
N PRO A 97 1.50 -14.10 2.92
CA PRO A 97 0.24 -14.47 3.54
C PRO A 97 -0.86 -13.49 3.14
N TYR A 98 -2.00 -14.02 2.68
CA TYR A 98 -3.15 -13.20 2.34
C TYR A 98 -4.49 -13.85 2.68
N GLY A 99 -5.10 -13.40 3.79
CA GLY A 99 -6.30 -14.04 4.32
C GLY A 99 -5.96 -15.45 4.79
N GLU A 100 -6.66 -16.45 4.27
CA GLU A 100 -6.42 -17.87 4.54
C GLU A 100 -5.39 -18.51 3.57
N TYR A 101 -4.86 -17.75 2.61
CA TYR A 101 -4.01 -18.27 1.55
C TYR A 101 -2.53 -17.92 1.77
N ASP A 102 -1.66 -18.86 1.42
CA ASP A 102 -0.26 -18.58 1.09
C ASP A 102 -0.22 -18.17 -0.39
N ALA A 103 -0.35 -16.87 -0.63
CA ALA A 103 -0.54 -16.31 -1.95
C ALA A 103 0.78 -16.13 -2.70
N THR A 104 0.72 -16.23 -4.03
CA THR A 104 1.82 -15.93 -4.95
C THR A 104 1.45 -14.76 -5.86
N TYR A 105 2.40 -13.87 -6.08
CA TYR A 105 2.30 -12.79 -7.07
C TYR A 105 3.54 -12.81 -7.97
N ARG A 106 3.34 -12.92 -9.27
CA ARG A 106 4.42 -13.02 -10.27
C ARG A 106 4.71 -11.66 -10.89
N LEU A 107 5.99 -11.29 -10.95
CA LEU A 107 6.50 -10.16 -11.71
C LEU A 107 7.36 -10.68 -12.86
N GLU A 108 6.92 -10.41 -14.08
CA GLU A 108 7.60 -10.87 -15.30
C GLU A 108 8.96 -10.19 -15.48
N GLY A 109 10.00 -11.01 -15.74
CA GLY A 109 11.35 -10.53 -16.03
C GLY A 109 12.08 -9.87 -14.85
N ALA A 110 11.55 -10.02 -13.63
CA ALA A 110 12.13 -9.49 -12.40
C ALA A 110 13.03 -10.51 -11.70
N THR A 111 14.03 -10.05 -10.94
CA THR A 111 14.97 -10.92 -10.21
C THR A 111 14.92 -10.74 -8.69
N VAL A 112 15.36 -11.74 -7.95
CA VAL A 112 15.56 -11.68 -6.49
C VAL A 112 16.56 -10.59 -6.12
N GLU A 113 17.57 -10.34 -6.96
CA GLU A 113 18.54 -9.25 -6.74
C GLU A 113 17.86 -7.88 -6.79
N GLN A 114 17.01 -7.63 -7.79
CA GLN A 114 16.24 -6.39 -7.91
C GLN A 114 15.27 -6.21 -6.73
N PHE A 115 14.54 -7.28 -6.36
CA PHE A 115 13.72 -7.28 -5.15
C PHE A 115 14.52 -6.90 -3.90
N THR A 116 15.70 -7.51 -3.73
CA THR A 116 16.58 -7.27 -2.60
C THR A 116 17.01 -5.81 -2.55
N LYS A 117 17.36 -5.20 -3.69
CA LYS A 117 17.69 -3.77 -3.78
C LYS A 117 16.56 -2.91 -3.25
N ILE A 118 15.31 -3.18 -3.62
CA ILE A 118 14.14 -2.39 -3.18
C ILE A 118 13.89 -2.56 -1.68
N VAL A 119 13.91 -3.79 -1.17
CA VAL A 119 13.74 -4.05 0.27
C VAL A 119 14.86 -3.41 1.08
N LEU A 120 16.10 -3.43 0.59
CA LEU A 120 17.23 -2.74 1.23
C LEU A 120 17.07 -1.22 1.20
N THR A 121 16.56 -0.63 0.11
CA THR A 121 16.23 0.80 0.07
C THR A 121 15.24 1.16 1.18
N LEU A 122 14.17 0.37 1.35
CA LEU A 122 13.19 0.57 2.42
C LEU A 122 13.82 0.41 3.81
N ARG A 123 14.47 -0.74 4.05
CA ARG A 123 15.06 -1.10 5.35
C ARG A 123 16.12 -0.10 5.79
N ASN A 124 17.05 0.27 4.90
CA ASN A 124 18.14 1.19 5.23
C ASN A 124 17.62 2.61 5.50
N GLY A 125 16.54 3.02 4.82
CA GLY A 125 15.84 4.27 5.17
C GLY A 125 15.23 4.19 6.57
N LEU A 126 14.49 3.13 6.87
CA LEU A 126 13.85 2.91 8.16
C LEU A 126 14.84 2.71 9.31
N ALA A 127 16.06 2.23 9.03
CA ALA A 127 17.11 2.04 10.02
C ALA A 127 17.49 3.35 10.73
N GLN A 128 17.31 4.51 10.07
CA GLN A 128 17.50 5.82 10.69
C GLN A 128 16.58 6.04 11.89
N LEU A 129 15.45 5.34 12.01
CA LEU A 129 14.56 5.42 13.17
C LEU A 129 15.19 4.85 14.46
N ALA A 130 16.34 4.19 14.37
CA ALA A 130 17.08 3.65 15.51
C ALA A 130 17.82 4.73 16.31
N ASP A 131 18.07 5.90 15.72
CA ASP A 131 18.83 6.96 16.40
C ASP A 131 18.06 7.50 17.61
N SER A 132 18.73 7.57 18.76
CA SER A 132 18.16 8.10 19.99
C SER A 132 17.86 9.60 19.85
N GLY A 133 16.69 10.03 20.30
CA GLY A 133 16.29 11.44 20.29
C GLY A 133 15.59 11.92 19.01
N ILE A 134 15.23 11.03 18.08
CA ILE A 134 14.38 11.40 16.94
C ILE A 134 12.98 11.80 17.45
N GLY A 135 12.61 13.07 17.22
CA GLY A 135 11.25 13.55 17.45
C GLY A 135 10.24 12.97 16.47
N GLU A 136 8.96 12.98 16.85
CA GLU A 136 7.85 12.39 16.07
C GLU A 136 7.80 12.89 14.61
N GLN A 137 8.01 14.18 14.39
CA GLN A 137 7.98 14.78 13.05
C GLN A 137 9.11 14.26 12.15
N ARG A 138 10.30 14.02 12.71
CA ARG A 138 11.43 13.44 11.98
C ARG A 138 11.18 11.95 11.71
N ALA A 139 10.64 11.21 12.68
CA ALA A 139 10.24 9.82 12.48
C ALA A 139 9.20 9.66 11.35
N LYS A 140 8.18 10.54 11.33
CA LYS A 140 7.19 10.63 10.24
C LYS A 140 7.87 10.84 8.88
N THR A 141 8.83 11.76 8.82
CA THR A 141 9.56 12.07 7.57
C THR A 141 10.39 10.88 7.10
N ILE A 142 11.13 10.22 8.00
CA ILE A 142 11.92 9.02 7.67
C ILE A 142 11.03 7.92 7.10
N LYS A 143 9.91 7.60 7.76
CA LYS A 143 8.96 6.58 7.28
C LYS A 143 8.44 6.90 5.89
N MET A 144 7.99 8.14 5.69
CA MET A 144 7.46 8.62 4.42
C MET A 144 8.50 8.54 3.29
N GLU A 145 9.71 9.04 3.52
CA GLU A 145 10.80 9.00 2.53
C GLU A 145 11.24 7.58 2.20
N SER A 146 11.32 6.70 3.21
CA SER A 146 11.73 5.30 3.02
C SER A 146 10.74 4.55 2.13
N VAL A 147 9.43 4.72 2.35
CA VAL A 147 8.38 4.12 1.53
C VAL A 147 8.39 4.70 0.12
N ALA A 148 8.44 6.03 -0.02
CA ALA A 148 8.46 6.69 -1.33
C ALA A 148 9.68 6.28 -2.17
N ASN A 149 10.87 6.25 -1.57
CA ASN A 149 12.10 5.85 -2.25
C ASN A 149 12.09 4.37 -2.66
N ALA A 150 11.54 3.48 -1.83
CA ALA A 150 11.38 2.08 -2.19
C ALA A 150 10.43 1.90 -3.38
N PHE A 151 9.31 2.62 -3.39
CA PHE A 151 8.38 2.59 -4.52
C PHE A 151 9.00 3.15 -5.80
N ILE A 152 9.63 4.33 -5.74
CA ILE A 152 10.32 4.93 -6.90
C ILE A 152 11.38 3.96 -7.43
N LYS A 153 12.12 3.30 -6.53
CA LYS A 153 13.11 2.31 -6.94
C LYS A 153 12.49 1.11 -7.66
N ALA A 154 11.30 0.69 -7.24
CA ALA A 154 10.59 -0.42 -7.87
C ALA A 154 10.14 -0.06 -9.30
N VAL A 155 9.53 1.12 -9.50
CA VAL A 155 9.10 1.55 -10.85
C VAL A 155 10.28 1.87 -11.78
N GLU A 156 11.44 2.31 -11.25
CA GLU A 156 12.67 2.44 -12.03
C GLU A 156 13.20 1.09 -12.54
N LEU A 157 13.13 0.05 -11.70
CA LEU A 157 13.63 -1.28 -12.04
C LEU A 157 12.67 -2.06 -12.92
N TRP A 158 11.36 -1.82 -12.76
CA TRP A 158 10.29 -2.52 -13.47
C TRP A 158 9.26 -1.53 -14.05
N PRO A 159 9.66 -0.70 -15.03
CA PRO A 159 8.78 0.31 -15.63
C PRO A 159 7.53 -0.29 -16.30
N GLN A 160 7.61 -1.54 -16.74
CA GLN A 160 6.50 -2.27 -17.37
C GLN A 160 5.51 -2.87 -16.35
N ALA A 161 5.90 -3.00 -15.08
CA ALA A 161 5.04 -3.59 -14.07
C ALA A 161 3.90 -2.64 -13.68
N ASN A 162 2.76 -3.20 -13.30
CA ASN A 162 1.63 -2.42 -12.79
C ASN A 162 2.06 -1.66 -11.52
N PRO A 163 2.10 -0.31 -11.51
CA PRO A 163 2.58 0.45 -10.35
C PRO A 163 1.75 0.19 -9.09
N SER A 164 0.43 0.01 -9.25
CA SER A 164 -0.46 -0.36 -8.14
C SER A 164 -0.09 -1.70 -7.49
N ASP A 165 0.37 -2.67 -8.28
CA ASP A 165 0.80 -3.97 -7.76
C ASP A 165 2.14 -3.87 -7.03
N LEU A 166 3.07 -3.05 -7.52
CA LEU A 166 4.32 -2.77 -6.80
C LEU A 166 4.02 -2.11 -5.45
N TRP A 167 3.07 -1.18 -5.40
CA TRP A 167 2.64 -0.55 -4.16
C TRP A 167 1.98 -1.56 -3.19
N TRP A 168 1.08 -2.41 -3.70
CA TRP A 168 0.22 -3.27 -2.89
C TRP A 168 0.83 -4.63 -2.52
N PHE A 169 1.43 -5.35 -3.48
CA PHE A 169 1.98 -6.69 -3.25
C PHE A 169 3.45 -6.66 -2.81
N LEU A 170 4.18 -5.58 -3.08
CA LEU A 170 5.60 -5.47 -2.70
C LEU A 170 5.84 -4.46 -1.58
N VAL A 171 5.63 -3.16 -1.83
CA VAL A 171 6.04 -2.10 -0.87
C VAL A 171 5.26 -2.19 0.44
N TYR A 172 3.94 -2.37 0.36
CA TYR A 172 3.08 -2.59 1.54
C TYR A 172 3.55 -3.81 2.36
N ARG A 173 3.82 -4.93 1.70
CA ARG A 173 4.21 -6.18 2.38
C ARG A 173 5.61 -6.08 2.99
N ALA A 174 6.55 -5.50 2.26
CA ALA A 174 7.88 -5.21 2.77
C ALA A 174 7.82 -4.23 3.96
N TYR A 175 6.96 -3.21 3.93
CA TYR A 175 6.77 -2.32 5.07
C TYR A 175 6.14 -3.02 6.28
N CYS A 176 5.21 -3.96 6.07
CA CYS A 176 4.59 -4.70 7.17
C CYS A 176 5.46 -5.83 7.73
N ASP A 177 6.62 -6.10 7.11
CA ASP A 177 7.59 -7.05 7.63
C ASP A 177 8.35 -6.44 8.82
N PRO A 178 8.20 -6.98 10.05
CA PRO A 178 8.80 -6.41 11.25
C PRO A 178 10.32 -6.35 11.17
N TYR A 179 10.96 -7.24 10.41
CA TYR A 179 12.41 -7.30 10.28
C TYR A 179 12.99 -6.23 9.35
N ASN A 180 12.14 -5.42 8.70
CA ASN A 180 12.57 -4.23 7.97
C ASN A 180 12.61 -2.97 8.85
N HIS A 181 12.18 -3.06 10.11
CA HIS A 181 12.21 -1.96 11.08
C HIS A 181 13.25 -2.21 12.18
N PRO A 182 13.74 -1.15 12.85
CA PRO A 182 14.55 -1.31 14.04
C PRO A 182 13.84 -2.12 15.12
N ALA A 183 14.58 -2.99 15.82
CA ALA A 183 14.03 -3.94 16.79
C ALA A 183 13.21 -3.27 17.93
N GLN A 184 13.51 -2.02 18.28
CA GLN A 184 12.73 -1.25 19.28
C GLN A 184 11.26 -1.04 18.88
N TYR A 185 10.92 -1.23 17.60
CA TYR A 185 9.57 -1.14 17.08
C TYR A 185 8.92 -2.51 16.82
N ALA A 186 9.56 -3.63 17.20
CA ALA A 186 9.11 -4.98 16.86
C ALA A 186 7.69 -5.34 17.37
N ARG A 187 7.18 -4.60 18.36
CA ARG A 187 5.82 -4.78 18.93
C ARG A 187 4.75 -3.91 18.29
N LEU A 188 5.11 -3.06 17.32
CA LEU A 188 4.14 -2.19 16.66
C LEU A 188 3.30 -2.95 15.62
N ASP A 189 2.04 -2.54 15.50
CA ASP A 189 1.20 -2.93 14.37
C ASP A 189 1.59 -2.12 13.14
N PHE A 190 2.43 -2.71 12.28
CA PHE A 190 2.89 -2.06 11.06
C PHE A 190 1.78 -1.89 10.01
N ALA A 191 0.70 -2.68 10.06
CA ALA A 191 -0.44 -2.48 9.16
C ALA A 191 -1.21 -1.21 9.53
N GLN A 192 -1.33 -0.88 10.83
CA GLN A 192 -1.89 0.42 11.27
C GLN A 192 -0.92 1.57 10.99
N SER A 193 0.39 1.38 11.22
CA SER A 193 1.41 2.38 10.86
C SER A 193 1.36 2.71 9.36
N TRP A 194 1.17 1.69 8.50
CA TRP A 194 1.04 1.83 7.05
C TRP A 194 -0.11 2.76 6.65
N LYS A 195 -1.28 2.64 7.29
CA LYS A 195 -2.47 3.44 6.93
C LYS A 195 -2.24 4.95 6.93
N ARG A 196 -1.28 5.44 7.73
CA ARG A 196 -0.87 6.86 7.74
C ARG A 196 0.35 7.10 6.84
N THR A 197 1.38 6.27 6.96
CA THR A 197 2.63 6.44 6.21
C THR A 197 2.42 6.35 4.69
N ALA A 198 1.54 5.46 4.23
CA ALA A 198 1.26 5.25 2.82
C ALA A 198 0.72 6.50 2.13
N GLY A 199 -0.22 7.23 2.76
CA GLY A 199 -0.77 8.46 2.20
C GLY A 199 0.32 9.52 1.97
N TRP A 200 1.07 9.84 3.03
CA TRP A 200 2.16 10.82 2.95
C TRP A 200 3.25 10.43 1.96
N ALA A 201 3.57 9.14 1.88
CA ALA A 201 4.57 8.63 0.95
C ALA A 201 4.08 8.75 -0.50
N LEU A 202 2.80 8.49 -0.74
CA LEU A 202 2.20 8.61 -2.08
C LEU A 202 2.16 10.05 -2.57
N GLU A 203 1.84 11.00 -1.68
CA GLU A 203 1.97 12.43 -1.97
C GLU A 203 3.40 12.81 -2.37
N LEU A 204 4.42 12.27 -1.67
CA LEU A 204 5.83 12.51 -2.00
C LEU A 204 6.23 11.86 -3.32
N VAL A 205 5.73 10.66 -3.63
CA VAL A 205 5.95 10.00 -4.93
C VAL A 205 5.44 10.87 -6.07
N LEU A 206 4.22 11.39 -5.94
CA LEU A 206 3.60 12.26 -6.92
C LEU A 206 4.43 13.56 -7.11
N GLU A 207 4.81 14.22 -6.02
CA GLU A 207 5.68 15.41 -6.05
C GLU A 207 7.02 15.13 -6.74
N LYS A 208 7.67 14.00 -6.43
CA LYS A 208 8.97 13.63 -7.04
C LYS A 208 8.85 13.30 -8.52
N HIS A 209 7.76 12.66 -8.93
CA HIS A 209 7.57 12.24 -10.31
C HIS A 209 7.15 13.41 -11.22
N TYR A 210 6.20 14.24 -10.79
CA TYR A 210 5.65 15.32 -11.63
C TYR A 210 6.21 16.72 -11.36
N GLY A 211 6.83 16.95 -10.20
CA GLY A 211 7.15 18.29 -9.72
C GLY A 211 8.06 19.08 -10.68
N ALA A 212 9.09 18.43 -11.22
CA ALA A 212 10.01 19.07 -12.17
C ALA A 212 9.31 19.44 -13.49
N THR A 213 8.59 18.49 -14.10
CA THR A 213 7.88 18.69 -15.37
C THR A 213 6.80 19.78 -15.27
N LEU A 214 6.07 19.85 -14.16
CA LEU A 214 5.09 20.91 -13.94
C LEU A 214 5.76 22.26 -13.64
N ALA A 215 6.88 22.29 -12.94
CA ALA A 215 7.63 23.51 -12.66
C ALA A 215 8.20 24.15 -13.94
N GLU A 216 8.60 23.37 -14.95
CA GLU A 216 8.98 23.87 -16.28
C GLU A 216 7.83 24.62 -16.97
N GLN A 217 6.59 24.35 -16.57
CA GLN A 217 5.39 25.03 -17.02
C GLN A 217 4.92 26.11 -16.03
N GLY A 218 5.74 26.51 -15.06
CA GLY A 218 5.40 27.51 -14.05
C GLY A 218 4.28 27.09 -13.10
N ILE A 219 4.08 25.78 -12.91
CA ILE A 219 3.08 25.21 -12.00
C ILE A 219 3.83 24.55 -10.85
N ASN A 220 3.55 24.99 -9.62
CA ASN A 220 4.19 24.45 -8.43
C ASN A 220 3.28 23.41 -7.75
N MET A 221 3.90 22.38 -7.18
CA MET A 221 3.24 21.42 -6.30
C MET A 221 3.63 21.73 -4.86
N VAL A 222 2.65 22.03 -4.01
CA VAL A 222 2.87 22.40 -2.60
C VAL A 222 2.26 21.35 -1.68
N ARG A 223 3.12 20.58 -1.01
CA ARG A 223 2.73 19.49 -0.10
C ARG A 223 2.91 19.81 1.39
N LYS A 224 4.13 20.19 1.81
CA LYS A 224 4.53 20.34 3.23
C LYS A 224 4.74 21.79 3.68
N ASP A 225 3.76 22.64 3.46
CA ASP A 225 3.83 24.03 3.95
C ASP A 225 2.45 24.51 4.40
N SER A 226 2.08 24.17 5.64
CA SER A 226 0.75 24.47 6.18
C SER A 226 0.49 25.97 6.27
N GLU A 227 1.51 26.78 6.54
CA GLU A 227 1.38 28.24 6.62
C GLU A 227 1.15 28.84 5.23
N ARG A 228 1.96 28.42 4.23
CA ARG A 228 1.75 28.83 2.83
C ARG A 228 0.40 28.35 2.30
N LYS A 229 0.03 27.09 2.56
CA LYS A 229 -1.29 26.55 2.18
C LYS A 229 -2.41 27.37 2.81
N ALA A 230 -2.36 27.63 4.12
CA ALA A 230 -3.38 28.42 4.82
C ALA A 230 -3.48 29.86 4.29
N ARG A 231 -2.34 30.51 4.05
CA ARG A 231 -2.28 31.86 3.46
C ARG A 231 -2.96 31.89 2.09
N ILE A 232 -2.67 30.92 1.23
CA ILE A 232 -3.23 30.85 -0.13
C ILE A 232 -4.72 30.51 -0.09
N LEU A 233 -5.14 29.56 0.75
CA LEU A 233 -6.54 29.16 0.91
C LEU A 233 -7.44 30.29 1.41
N HIS A 234 -6.93 31.19 2.26
CA HIS A 234 -7.69 32.35 2.73
C HIS A 234 -8.09 33.30 1.59
N GLY A 235 -7.36 33.29 0.47
CA GLY A 235 -7.64 34.13 -0.69
C GLY A 235 -8.64 33.55 -1.69
N ILE A 236 -9.25 32.40 -1.40
CA ILE A 236 -10.08 31.64 -2.34
C ILE A 236 -11.56 31.85 -2.03
N ASP A 237 -12.32 32.21 -3.06
CA ASP A 237 -13.78 32.33 -2.99
C ASP A 237 -14.45 31.08 -3.56
N VAL A 238 -14.71 30.10 -2.69
CA VAL A 238 -15.36 28.82 -3.04
C VAL A 238 -16.67 28.60 -2.28
N GLY A 239 -17.26 29.66 -1.71
CA GLY A 239 -18.53 29.59 -0.97
C GLY A 239 -18.53 28.74 0.31
N HIS A 240 -17.42 28.04 0.59
CA HIS A 240 -17.25 27.12 1.72
C HIS A 240 -15.84 27.23 2.30
N ARG A 241 -15.71 26.94 3.60
CA ARG A 241 -14.39 26.89 4.24
C ARG A 241 -13.67 25.61 3.82
N LEU A 242 -12.51 25.77 3.18
CA LEU A 242 -11.61 24.65 2.90
C LEU A 242 -10.72 24.37 4.11
N GLU A 243 -10.66 23.10 4.51
CA GLU A 243 -9.80 22.64 5.61
C GLU A 243 -8.40 22.33 5.08
N THR A 244 -7.39 23.05 5.56
CA THR A 244 -6.00 22.93 5.08
C THR A 244 -5.42 21.53 5.23
N ASP A 245 -5.83 20.78 6.26
CA ASP A 245 -5.40 19.41 6.54
C ASP A 245 -6.00 18.37 5.59
N LYS A 246 -7.04 18.74 4.84
CA LYS A 246 -7.63 17.91 3.78
C LYS A 246 -6.98 18.13 2.41
N VAL A 247 -6.11 19.13 2.29
CA VAL A 247 -5.38 19.42 1.05
C VAL A 247 -4.12 18.54 0.98
N ASP A 248 -4.20 17.44 0.22
CA ASP A 248 -3.06 16.55 -0.02
C ASP A 248 -1.95 17.31 -0.78
N ILE A 249 -2.17 17.66 -2.06
CA ILE A 249 -1.27 18.49 -2.86
C ILE A 249 -2.00 19.73 -3.39
N MET A 250 -1.47 20.92 -3.10
CA MET A 250 -1.95 22.16 -3.70
C MET A 250 -1.17 22.45 -4.99
N LEU A 251 -1.88 22.87 -6.03
CA LEU A 251 -1.31 23.36 -7.28
C LEU A 251 -1.36 24.88 -7.30
N THR A 252 -0.22 25.52 -7.57
CA THR A 252 -0.14 26.99 -7.64
C THR A 252 0.58 27.46 -8.90
N VAL A 253 0.39 28.72 -9.26
CA VAL A 253 1.16 29.43 -10.29
C VAL A 253 1.68 30.74 -9.71
N GLY A 254 2.80 31.23 -10.27
CA GLY A 254 3.48 32.42 -9.76
C GLY A 254 4.25 32.17 -8.47
N GLU A 255 4.78 33.25 -7.89
CA GLU A 255 5.65 33.19 -6.71
C GLU A 255 5.37 34.35 -5.75
N GLY A 256 5.73 34.14 -4.47
CA GLY A 256 5.64 35.17 -3.43
C GLY A 256 4.22 35.69 -3.23
N VAL A 257 4.05 37.01 -3.34
CA VAL A 257 2.75 37.69 -3.18
C VAL A 257 1.80 37.48 -4.36
N ASN A 258 2.33 37.09 -5.52
CA ASN A 258 1.55 36.85 -6.73
C ASN A 258 1.20 35.36 -6.90
N GLU A 259 1.59 34.53 -5.95
CA GLU A 259 1.26 33.11 -5.94
C GLU A 259 -0.24 32.92 -5.79
N ARG A 260 -0.84 32.18 -6.73
CA ARG A 260 -2.27 31.87 -6.75
C ARG A 260 -2.47 30.37 -6.83
N MET A 261 -3.39 29.85 -6.01
CA MET A 261 -3.84 28.46 -6.17
C MET A 261 -4.64 28.33 -7.46
N ILE A 262 -4.37 27.24 -8.19
CA ILE A 262 -5.14 26.83 -9.37
C ILE A 262 -5.92 25.53 -9.12
N GLY A 263 -5.59 24.79 -8.04
CA GLY A 263 -6.29 23.57 -7.70
C GLY A 263 -5.71 22.77 -6.54
N VAL A 264 -6.33 21.62 -6.27
CA VAL A 264 -5.90 20.60 -5.30
C VAL A 264 -5.96 19.24 -5.97
N VAL A 265 -4.89 18.45 -5.85
CA VAL A 265 -4.88 17.04 -6.24
C VAL A 265 -5.17 16.21 -5.00
N HIS A 266 -6.21 15.39 -5.08
CA HIS A 266 -6.57 14.43 -4.03
C HIS A 266 -5.80 13.13 -4.27
N VAL A 267 -4.99 12.68 -3.30
CA VAL A 267 -4.02 11.60 -3.51
C VAL A 267 -4.37 10.40 -2.66
N LYS A 268 -4.84 9.30 -3.27
CA LYS A 268 -5.34 8.13 -2.54
C LYS A 268 -4.74 6.82 -3.05
N ALA A 269 -4.18 6.01 -2.17
CA ALA A 269 -3.73 4.66 -2.55
C ALA A 269 -4.90 3.73 -2.96
N SER A 270 -6.06 3.91 -2.32
CA SER A 270 -7.29 3.12 -2.54
C SER A 270 -8.50 4.00 -2.27
N PHE A 271 -9.65 3.71 -2.90
CA PHE A 271 -10.86 4.52 -2.74
C PHE A 271 -11.52 4.31 -1.37
N ALA A 272 -11.70 3.05 -0.97
CA ALA A 272 -12.48 2.65 0.21
C ALA A 272 -13.77 3.50 0.37
N GLU A 273 -14.29 3.65 1.60
CA GLU A 273 -15.34 4.65 1.88
C GLU A 273 -14.78 6.08 1.99
N ARG A 274 -13.45 6.23 2.10
CA ARG A 274 -12.79 7.52 2.39
C ARG A 274 -12.96 8.58 1.30
N ARG A 275 -13.32 8.21 0.08
CA ARG A 275 -13.63 9.18 -0.99
C ARG A 275 -14.74 10.17 -0.59
N THR A 276 -15.67 9.78 0.29
CA THR A 276 -16.73 10.69 0.75
C THR A 276 -16.20 11.86 1.56
N ASP A 277 -14.98 11.73 2.13
CA ASP A 277 -14.34 12.80 2.88
C ASP A 277 -13.79 13.89 1.95
N ASP A 278 -13.39 13.54 0.72
CA ASP A 278 -12.80 14.48 -0.26
C ASP A 278 -13.86 15.10 -1.18
N VAL A 279 -14.98 14.40 -1.41
CA VAL A 279 -16.06 14.86 -2.32
C VAL A 279 -16.55 16.28 -2.01
N PRO A 280 -16.85 16.67 -0.76
CA PRO A 280 -17.31 18.03 -0.48
C PRO A 280 -16.31 19.12 -0.88
N MET A 281 -15.02 18.90 -0.61
CA MET A 281 -13.97 19.85 -1.01
C MET A 281 -13.82 19.87 -2.53
N SER A 282 -13.76 18.70 -3.16
CA SER A 282 -13.54 18.61 -4.60
C SER A 282 -14.69 19.24 -5.37
N GLN A 283 -15.94 18.99 -4.96
CA GLN A 283 -17.12 19.60 -5.56
C GLN A 283 -17.11 21.13 -5.44
N ALA A 284 -16.81 21.67 -4.26
CA ALA A 284 -16.70 23.12 -4.07
C ALA A 284 -15.63 23.75 -4.98
N LEU A 285 -14.50 23.07 -5.16
CA LEU A 285 -13.44 23.50 -6.07
C LEU A 285 -13.88 23.43 -7.54
N VAL A 286 -14.50 22.32 -7.95
CA VAL A 286 -14.98 22.11 -9.34
C VAL A 286 -16.05 23.15 -9.71
N ASP A 287 -17.01 23.40 -8.83
CA ASP A 287 -18.07 24.41 -9.04
C ASP A 287 -17.49 25.82 -9.20
N ALA A 288 -16.45 26.14 -8.42
CA ALA A 288 -15.69 27.37 -8.53
C ALA A 288 -14.63 27.35 -9.67
N ARG A 289 -14.63 26.31 -10.51
CA ARG A 289 -13.75 26.12 -11.69
C ARG A 289 -12.26 25.96 -11.37
N TYR A 290 -11.93 25.55 -10.14
CA TYR A 290 -10.59 25.10 -9.77
C TYR A 290 -10.31 23.67 -10.25
N ILE A 291 -9.03 23.37 -10.44
CA ILE A 291 -8.57 22.03 -10.79
C ILE A 291 -8.71 21.14 -9.54
N SER A 292 -9.45 20.04 -9.63
CA SER A 292 -9.63 19.12 -8.50
C SER A 292 -9.62 17.65 -8.90
N PRO A 293 -8.51 17.13 -9.44
CA PRO A 293 -8.42 15.76 -9.87
C PRO A 293 -8.19 14.81 -8.70
N LEU A 294 -8.66 13.59 -8.86
CA LEU A 294 -8.27 12.45 -8.04
C LEU A 294 -7.07 11.74 -8.68
N TRP A 295 -6.00 11.56 -7.93
CA TRP A 295 -4.82 10.79 -8.32
C TRP A 295 -4.74 9.55 -7.44
N THR A 296 -4.65 8.36 -8.02
CA THR A 296 -4.84 7.12 -7.25
C THR A 296 -4.06 5.92 -7.75
N MET A 297 -3.65 5.07 -6.80
CA MET A 297 -3.17 3.71 -7.13
C MET A 297 -4.33 2.73 -7.32
N ASP A 298 -5.58 3.07 -7.01
CA ASP A 298 -6.75 2.17 -7.05
C ASP A 298 -6.45 0.75 -6.53
N CYS A 299 -5.83 0.65 -5.36
CA CYS A 299 -5.44 -0.64 -4.79
C CYS A 299 -6.63 -1.37 -4.17
N LYS A 300 -7.04 -2.49 -4.76
CA LYS A 300 -7.96 -3.45 -4.14
C LYS A 300 -7.82 -4.83 -4.76
N SER A 301 -7.54 -5.82 -3.92
CA SER A 301 -7.67 -7.24 -4.23
C SER A 301 -8.49 -7.97 -3.18
N GLY A 302 -9.09 -9.09 -3.58
CA GLY A 302 -9.63 -10.07 -2.66
C GLY A 302 -8.57 -11.13 -2.33
N PRO A 303 -8.57 -11.73 -1.13
CA PRO A 303 -7.70 -12.86 -0.83
C PRO A 303 -7.97 -14.04 -1.78
N SER A 304 -6.90 -14.56 -2.38
CA SER A 304 -6.88 -15.80 -3.18
C SER A 304 -5.44 -16.31 -3.26
N PRO A 305 -5.20 -17.56 -3.73
CA PRO A 305 -3.84 -18.07 -3.96
C PRO A 305 -3.05 -17.21 -4.96
N GLU A 306 -3.75 -16.68 -5.97
CA GLU A 306 -3.17 -15.77 -6.98
C GLU A 306 -4.01 -14.48 -6.98
N PRO A 307 -3.74 -13.54 -6.07
CA PRO A 307 -4.55 -12.34 -5.91
C PRO A 307 -4.35 -11.38 -7.07
N VAL A 308 -5.46 -10.86 -7.59
CA VAL A 308 -5.47 -9.84 -8.66
C VAL A 308 -5.96 -8.53 -8.09
N ASN A 309 -5.16 -7.48 -8.24
CA ASN A 309 -5.49 -6.12 -7.85
C ASN A 309 -6.36 -5.44 -8.90
N ARG A 310 -7.66 -5.72 -8.85
CA ARG A 310 -8.65 -5.22 -9.80
C ARG A 310 -9.09 -3.76 -9.56
N GLY A 311 -8.67 -3.19 -8.43
CA GLY A 311 -9.12 -1.88 -8.00
C GLY A 311 -10.61 -1.81 -7.67
N GLU A 312 -11.13 -0.60 -7.55
CA GLU A 312 -12.46 -0.29 -7.05
C GLU A 312 -13.31 0.51 -8.06
N LEU A 313 -12.77 0.90 -9.21
CA LEU A 313 -13.49 1.67 -10.23
C LEU A 313 -14.39 0.82 -11.13
N GLY A 314 -14.32 -0.51 -11.05
CA GLY A 314 -15.30 -1.42 -11.65
C GLY A 314 -15.45 -1.32 -13.18
N LYS A 315 -16.64 -1.65 -13.67
CA LYS A 315 -16.98 -1.71 -15.11
C LYS A 315 -17.13 -0.31 -15.72
N ILE A 316 -16.96 -0.22 -17.03
CA ILE A 316 -17.25 0.97 -17.85
C ILE A 316 -18.71 0.97 -18.32
N PHE A 317 -19.18 2.15 -18.74
CA PHE A 317 -20.43 2.28 -19.50
C PHE A 317 -20.11 2.95 -20.83
N THR A 318 -20.60 2.40 -21.93
CA THR A 318 -20.34 2.89 -23.30
C THR A 318 -21.44 3.82 -23.82
N GLY A 319 -22.48 4.07 -23.02
CA GLY A 319 -23.70 4.73 -23.48
C GLY A 319 -24.78 3.75 -23.96
N GLU A 320 -24.44 2.47 -24.13
CA GLU A 320 -25.35 1.42 -24.60
C GLU A 320 -25.66 0.39 -23.51
N GLY A 321 -26.92 -0.06 -23.46
CA GLY A 321 -27.37 -1.08 -22.52
C GLY A 321 -27.53 -0.59 -21.08
N GLN A 322 -27.48 -1.52 -20.13
CA GLN A 322 -27.65 -1.21 -18.71
C GLN A 322 -26.35 -0.64 -18.12
N ASP A 323 -26.43 0.51 -17.45
CA ASP A 323 -25.31 1.09 -16.72
C ASP A 323 -24.96 0.24 -15.48
N GLN A 324 -23.88 -0.54 -15.59
CA GLN A 324 -23.33 -1.40 -14.53
C GLN A 324 -22.16 -0.78 -13.78
N ARG A 325 -21.90 0.53 -13.94
CA ARG A 325 -20.87 1.22 -13.17
C ARG A 325 -21.26 1.25 -11.70
N ASN A 326 -20.27 1.12 -10.82
CA ASN A 326 -20.49 1.27 -9.39
C ASN A 326 -20.53 2.75 -8.98
N ALA A 327 -20.88 3.01 -7.71
CA ALA A 327 -20.96 4.38 -7.18
C ALA A 327 -19.65 5.16 -7.36
N LYS A 328 -18.50 4.54 -7.05
CA LYS A 328 -17.17 5.17 -7.15
C LYS A 328 -16.87 5.71 -8.54
N ARG A 329 -17.22 4.98 -9.59
CA ARG A 329 -17.06 5.47 -10.97
C ARG A 329 -18.09 6.54 -11.32
N LYS A 330 -19.33 6.41 -10.86
CA LYS A 330 -20.40 7.41 -11.10
C LYS A 330 -20.08 8.76 -10.46
N ASP A 331 -19.49 8.76 -9.27
CA ASP A 331 -18.98 9.94 -8.57
C ASP A 331 -18.08 10.81 -9.50
N ILE A 332 -17.28 10.15 -10.34
CA ILE A 332 -16.38 10.80 -11.29
C ILE A 332 -17.10 11.08 -12.63
N GLU A 333 -17.58 10.03 -13.29
CA GLU A 333 -18.04 10.14 -14.69
C GLU A 333 -19.40 10.83 -14.84
N SER A 334 -20.32 10.65 -13.88
CA SER A 334 -21.69 11.15 -13.97
C SER A 334 -21.93 12.36 -13.09
N ASP A 335 -21.42 12.35 -11.87
CA ASP A 335 -21.64 13.44 -10.92
C ASP A 335 -20.62 14.56 -11.13
N GLY A 336 -19.38 14.21 -11.50
CA GLY A 336 -18.32 15.18 -11.75
C GLY A 336 -17.76 15.76 -10.46
N PHE A 337 -17.82 15.00 -9.34
CA PHE A 337 -17.32 15.46 -8.04
C PHE A 337 -15.83 15.80 -8.08
N PHE A 338 -15.09 15.19 -9.00
CA PHE A 338 -13.68 15.48 -9.28
C PHE A 338 -13.55 15.95 -10.74
N SER A 339 -12.58 16.82 -11.02
CA SER A 339 -12.37 17.35 -12.38
C SER A 339 -11.81 16.31 -13.35
N ALA A 340 -11.13 15.29 -12.83
CA ALA A 340 -10.63 14.11 -13.55
C ALA A 340 -10.18 13.05 -12.53
N CYS A 341 -9.92 11.82 -12.98
CA CYS A 341 -9.30 10.78 -12.17
C CYS A 341 -8.15 10.12 -12.93
N PHE A 342 -6.98 10.00 -12.31
CA PHE A 342 -5.78 9.38 -12.87
C PHE A 342 -5.42 8.17 -12.02
N SER A 343 -5.58 6.98 -12.59
CA SER A 343 -5.27 5.71 -11.92
C SER A 343 -3.97 5.13 -12.44
N TYR A 344 -3.11 4.71 -11.51
CA TYR A 344 -1.84 4.01 -11.80
C TYR A 344 -1.97 2.51 -11.52
N ASN A 345 -3.19 2.00 -11.65
CA ASN A 345 -3.48 0.57 -11.74
C ASN A 345 -3.79 0.23 -13.18
N SER A 346 -2.94 -0.58 -13.84
CA SER A 346 -3.16 -1.00 -15.23
C SER A 346 -4.43 -1.83 -15.41
N ASN A 347 -5.00 -2.38 -14.33
CA ASN A 347 -6.30 -3.06 -14.36
C ASN A 347 -7.50 -2.09 -14.34
N THR A 348 -7.27 -0.79 -14.07
CA THR A 348 -8.32 0.23 -14.13
C THR A 348 -8.74 0.47 -15.57
N ARG A 349 -10.03 0.31 -15.84
CA ARG A 349 -10.57 0.61 -17.17
C ARG A 349 -10.77 2.12 -17.34
N PRO A 350 -10.15 2.78 -18.33
CA PRO A 350 -10.37 4.21 -18.54
C PRO A 350 -11.79 4.49 -19.03
N THR A 351 -12.26 5.73 -18.87
CA THR A 351 -13.53 6.18 -19.45
C THR A 351 -13.38 6.21 -20.98
N PRO A 352 -14.24 5.49 -21.75
CA PRO A 352 -14.12 5.48 -23.20
C PRO A 352 -14.23 6.90 -23.81
N PRO A 353 -13.42 7.24 -24.84
CA PRO A 353 -13.45 8.54 -25.49
C PRO A 353 -14.85 8.98 -25.91
N ASP A 354 -15.62 8.05 -26.48
CA ASP A 354 -16.95 8.32 -27.05
C ASP A 354 -18.09 8.22 -26.03
N THR A 355 -17.79 8.05 -24.74
CA THR A 355 -18.83 7.99 -23.69
C THR A 355 -19.60 9.30 -23.67
N PRO A 356 -20.88 9.32 -24.09
CA PRO A 356 -21.67 10.53 -24.08
C PRO A 356 -21.87 10.98 -22.63
N LEU A 357 -21.86 12.30 -22.39
CA LEU A 357 -22.26 12.91 -21.11
C LEU A 357 -21.34 12.64 -19.91
N ALA A 358 -20.13 12.09 -20.11
CA ALA A 358 -19.15 11.99 -19.04
C ALA A 358 -18.70 13.40 -18.59
N LYS A 359 -19.04 13.81 -17.37
CA LYS A 359 -18.68 15.12 -16.80
C LYS A 359 -17.19 15.22 -16.50
N ALA A 360 -16.59 14.13 -16.03
CA ALA A 360 -15.16 13.96 -15.87
C ALA A 360 -14.73 12.58 -16.36
N ARG A 361 -13.43 12.40 -16.58
CA ARG A 361 -12.86 11.18 -17.16
C ARG A 361 -11.88 10.50 -16.22
N ILE A 362 -11.88 9.17 -16.28
CA ILE A 362 -10.89 8.29 -15.67
C ILE A 362 -9.84 7.94 -16.72
N TYR A 363 -8.59 8.18 -16.39
CA TYR A 363 -7.41 7.84 -17.17
C TYR A 363 -6.65 6.70 -16.48
N SER A 364 -6.07 5.81 -17.28
CA SER A 364 -5.07 4.85 -16.82
C SER A 364 -3.70 5.39 -17.21
N CYS A 365 -2.82 5.53 -16.23
CA CYS A 365 -1.46 6.04 -16.38
C CYS A 365 -0.45 4.98 -15.93
N ASP A 366 0.81 5.20 -16.25
CA ASP A 366 1.95 4.45 -15.73
C ASP A 366 3.01 5.42 -15.16
N PHE A 367 4.14 4.88 -14.71
CA PHE A 367 5.23 5.66 -14.10
C PHE A 367 6.45 5.82 -15.02
N THR A 368 6.31 5.53 -16.32
CA THR A 368 7.44 5.53 -17.25
C THR A 368 7.86 6.94 -17.68
N ASP A 369 6.90 7.85 -17.80
CA ASP A 369 7.12 9.23 -18.24
C ASP A 369 6.21 10.19 -17.46
N PRO A 370 6.76 11.25 -16.83
CA PRO A 370 5.93 12.26 -16.19
C PRO A 370 5.13 13.14 -17.17
N ASP A 371 5.41 13.16 -18.48
CA ASP A 371 4.50 13.74 -19.49
C ASP A 371 3.40 12.74 -19.89
N ASP A 372 2.48 12.51 -18.95
CA ASP A 372 1.34 11.62 -19.13
C ASP A 372 0.00 12.38 -19.20
N ALA A 373 -1.11 11.65 -19.07
CA ALA A 373 -2.44 12.25 -19.07
C ALA A 373 -2.65 13.23 -17.90
N PHE A 374 -2.02 13.00 -16.74
CA PHE A 374 -2.14 13.89 -15.58
C PHE A 374 -1.45 15.22 -15.84
N THR A 375 -0.20 15.19 -16.29
CA THR A 375 0.55 16.42 -16.61
C THR A 375 -0.13 17.23 -17.70
N ARG A 376 -0.55 16.58 -18.80
CA ARG A 376 -1.27 17.26 -19.89
C ARG A 376 -2.58 17.89 -19.43
N PHE A 377 -3.33 17.20 -18.57
CA PHE A 377 -4.55 17.74 -17.97
C PHE A 377 -4.26 18.99 -17.14
N VAL A 378 -3.32 18.91 -16.20
CA VAL A 378 -2.96 20.04 -15.32
C VAL A 378 -2.47 21.24 -16.13
N ILE A 379 -1.59 21.03 -17.11
CA ILE A 379 -1.10 22.10 -17.99
C ILE A 379 -2.26 22.72 -18.79
N SER A 380 -3.12 21.91 -19.40
CA SER A 380 -4.26 22.40 -20.18
C SER A 380 -5.19 23.26 -19.32
N GLU A 381 -5.57 22.77 -18.15
CA GLU A 381 -6.50 23.46 -17.26
C GLU A 381 -5.88 24.73 -16.64
N SER A 382 -4.57 24.71 -16.35
CA SER A 382 -3.85 25.87 -15.77
C SER A 382 -3.91 27.13 -16.66
N ARG A 383 -4.07 26.97 -17.98
CA ARG A 383 -4.13 28.08 -18.94
C ARG A 383 -5.26 29.05 -18.64
N ARG A 384 -6.32 28.59 -17.96
CA ARG A 384 -7.46 29.43 -17.54
C ARG A 384 -7.08 30.47 -16.49
N PHE A 385 -6.00 30.23 -15.75
CA PHE A 385 -5.50 31.08 -14.65
C PHE A 385 -4.35 31.99 -15.06
N ARG A 386 -3.87 31.87 -16.30
CA ARG A 386 -2.78 32.71 -16.87
C ARG A 386 -3.27 34.02 -17.50
N LYS A 387 -4.58 34.25 -17.50
CA LYS A 387 -5.18 35.56 -17.79
C LYS A 387 -5.26 36.37 -16.49
#